data_AF-A0A2E1X4P8-F1
#
_entry.id   AF-A0A2E1X4P8-F1
#
_cell.length_a   1.000
_cell.length_b   1.000
_cell.length_c   1.000
_cell.angle_alpha   90.00
_cell.angle_beta   90.00
_cell.angle_gamma   90.00
#
_symmetry.space_group_name_H-M   'P 1'
#
loop_
_entity.id
_entity.type
_entity.pdbx_description
1 polymer ?
#
loop_
_entity_poly.entity_id
_entity_poly.type
_entity_poly.pdbx_seq_one_letter_code
_entity_poly.pdbx_strand_id
1 'polypeptide(L)'
;MADQKLVLFLGGFLAFVAFCAPLHAGIPGTNFIRGDANDDDLVNLADGITILNYLFGEELVSCVNSADVTDDAQIDITDAIYLFSYQFLGGGPPPAPFPACGPDQTDDPFECLQSSCP
;
A
#
# COMPACT_ATOMS: atom_id res chain seq x y z
N MET A 1 24.19 -4.01 -21.44
CA MET A 1 24.90 -4.77 -22.49
C MET A 1 25.08 -6.19 -21.99
N ALA A 2 24.14 -7.08 -22.31
CA ALA A 2 24.35 -8.53 -22.26
C ALA A 2 23.35 -9.14 -23.25
N ASP A 3 23.91 -9.90 -24.17
CA ASP A 3 23.34 -10.38 -25.42
C ASP A 3 22.90 -11.85 -25.28
N GLN A 4 21.81 -12.19 -25.98
CA GLN A 4 21.44 -13.52 -26.49
C GLN A 4 21.10 -14.65 -25.48
N LYS A 5 20.15 -15.55 -25.78
CA LYS A 5 20.19 -16.45 -26.95
C LYS A 5 18.81 -16.93 -27.41
N LEU A 6 18.58 -16.78 -28.71
CA LEU A 6 18.02 -17.74 -29.65
C LEU A 6 16.63 -18.35 -29.33
N VAL A 7 15.58 -17.74 -29.88
CA VAL A 7 14.29 -18.39 -30.11
C VAL A 7 14.07 -18.51 -31.62
N LEU A 8 14.45 -19.68 -32.17
CA LEU A 8 14.12 -20.09 -33.53
C LEU A 8 12.67 -20.61 -33.53
N PHE A 9 11.73 -19.87 -34.12
CA PHE A 9 10.45 -20.46 -34.55
C PHE A 9 10.21 -20.15 -36.03
N LEU A 10 10.14 -21.23 -36.79
CA LEU A 10 9.70 -21.29 -38.17
C LEU A 10 8.20 -21.01 -38.24
N GLY A 11 7.78 -20.17 -39.20
CA GLY A 11 6.40 -20.13 -39.68
C GLY A 11 5.54 -19.04 -39.05
N GLY A 12 5.03 -18.15 -39.90
CA GLY A 12 4.32 -16.95 -39.51
C GLY A 12 2.92 -17.18 -38.94
N PHE A 13 2.54 -16.30 -38.03
CA PHE A 13 1.19 -15.74 -37.97
C PHE A 13 1.29 -14.32 -37.38
N LEU A 14 0.51 -13.42 -37.94
CA LEU A 14 0.48 -11.99 -37.68
C LEU A 14 -0.01 -11.67 -36.26
N ALA A 15 0.35 -10.46 -35.83
CA ALA A 15 -0.13 -9.69 -34.67
C ALA A 15 0.68 -9.82 -33.37
N PHE A 16 1.51 -8.79 -33.18
CA PHE A 16 1.85 -8.22 -31.89
C PHE A 16 0.60 -8.10 -31.00
N VAL A 17 0.54 -8.91 -29.96
CA VAL A 17 0.10 -8.45 -28.65
C VAL A 17 1.09 -9.03 -27.67
N ALA A 18 2.16 -8.27 -27.44
CA ALA A 18 2.87 -8.38 -26.19
C ALA A 18 1.85 -8.01 -25.11
N PHE A 19 1.17 -9.00 -24.57
CA PHE A 19 0.57 -8.90 -23.26
C PHE A 19 1.76 -8.76 -22.31
N CYS A 20 2.20 -7.52 -22.11
CA CYS A 20 2.85 -7.16 -20.88
C CYS A 20 1.74 -7.21 -19.82
N ALA A 21 1.35 -8.41 -19.40
CA ALA A 21 0.81 -8.53 -18.06
C ALA A 21 1.97 -8.08 -17.15
N PRO A 22 1.77 -7.10 -16.25
CA PRO A 22 2.75 -6.91 -15.20
C PRO A 22 2.88 -8.27 -14.51
N LEU A 23 4.06 -8.87 -14.54
CA LEU A 23 4.44 -9.97 -13.64
C LEU A 23 4.58 -9.38 -12.23
N HIS A 24 3.47 -8.89 -11.68
CA HIS A 24 3.21 -8.80 -10.27
C HIS A 24 1.80 -9.34 -10.12
N ALA A 25 1.67 -10.66 -10.27
CA ALA A 25 0.63 -11.34 -9.52
C ALA A 25 1.01 -11.07 -8.05
N GLY A 26 0.38 -10.05 -7.45
CA GLY A 26 0.66 -9.62 -6.09
C GLY A 26 0.71 -10.85 -5.21
N ILE A 27 1.81 -11.01 -4.48
CA ILE A 27 1.76 -11.81 -3.27
C ILE A 27 0.55 -11.24 -2.53
N PRO A 28 -0.47 -12.06 -2.16
CA PRO A 28 -1.61 -11.52 -1.43
C PRO A 28 -1.04 -10.72 -0.26
N GLY A 29 -1.24 -9.40 -0.33
CA GLY A 29 -0.63 -8.47 0.59
C GLY A 29 -1.03 -8.88 2.00
N THR A 30 -0.11 -8.75 2.96
CA THR A 30 -0.43 -8.96 4.36
C THR A 30 -1.64 -8.09 4.71
N ASN A 31 -2.67 -8.67 5.33
CA ASN A 31 -3.86 -7.91 5.73
C ASN A 31 -3.44 -6.74 6.63
N PHE A 32 -4.14 -5.62 6.59
CA PHE A 32 -3.89 -4.49 7.47
C PHE A 32 -5.18 -3.71 7.74
N ILE A 33 -5.10 -2.74 8.65
CA ILE A 33 -6.14 -1.73 8.84
C ILE A 33 -5.57 -0.41 8.32
N ARG A 34 -6.23 0.19 7.32
CA ARG A 34 -5.84 1.51 6.79
C ARG A 34 -6.01 2.55 7.89
N GLY A 35 -4.93 3.27 8.17
CA GLY A 35 -4.84 4.21 9.28
C GLY A 35 -4.29 3.64 10.59
N ASP A 36 -3.96 2.35 10.68
CA ASP A 36 -3.24 1.74 11.82
C ASP A 36 -1.74 1.71 11.52
N ALA A 37 -1.10 2.88 11.61
CA ALA A 37 0.29 3.07 11.23
C ALA A 37 1.27 2.55 12.29
N ASN A 38 0.84 2.43 13.54
CA ASN A 38 1.66 1.90 14.63
C ASN A 38 1.43 0.39 14.89
N ASP A 39 0.54 -0.25 14.11
CA ASP A 39 0.29 -1.70 14.07
C ASP A 39 -0.22 -2.27 15.40
N ASP A 40 -1.08 -1.50 16.09
CA ASP A 40 -1.64 -1.81 17.41
C ASP A 40 -3.13 -2.22 17.41
N ASP A 41 -3.69 -2.46 16.22
CA ASP A 41 -5.10 -2.79 15.93
C ASP A 41 -6.09 -1.67 16.26
N LEU A 42 -5.63 -0.45 16.58
CA LEU A 42 -6.47 0.68 16.95
C LEU A 42 -6.16 1.94 16.14
N VAL A 43 -7.02 2.27 15.18
CA VAL A 43 -6.91 3.57 14.47
C VAL A 43 -7.27 4.74 15.41
N ASN A 44 -6.26 5.48 15.85
CA ASN A 44 -6.32 6.53 16.86
C ASN A 44 -5.34 7.71 16.59
N LEU A 45 -5.11 8.57 17.60
CA LEU A 45 -4.20 9.71 17.47
C LEU A 45 -2.75 9.26 17.27
N ALA A 46 -2.35 8.16 17.89
CA ALA A 46 -1.00 7.63 17.86
C ALA A 46 -0.55 7.32 16.43
N ASP A 47 -1.43 6.79 15.58
CA ASP A 47 -1.14 6.50 14.17
C ASP A 47 -0.76 7.74 13.37
N GLY A 48 -1.54 8.82 13.52
CA GLY A 48 -1.22 10.07 12.86
C GLY A 48 0.10 10.67 13.36
N ILE A 49 0.47 10.43 14.62
CA ILE A 49 1.81 10.80 15.14
C ILE A 49 2.90 9.89 14.54
N THR A 50 2.66 8.58 14.42
CA THR A 50 3.59 7.63 13.78
C THR A 50 3.83 8.00 12.31
N ILE A 51 2.81 8.40 11.55
CA ILE A 51 2.96 8.91 10.18
C ILE A 51 3.86 10.16 10.17
N LEU A 52 3.65 11.10 11.09
CA LEU A 52 4.50 12.31 11.16
C LEU A 52 5.94 11.99 11.56
N ASN A 53 6.16 11.01 12.45
CA ASN A 53 7.50 10.56 12.82
C ASN A 53 8.19 9.78 11.69
N TYR A 54 7.43 9.08 10.85
CA TYR A 54 7.93 8.46 9.62
C TYR A 54 8.40 9.53 8.62
N LEU A 55 7.61 10.59 8.43
CA LEU A 55 7.91 11.66 7.47
C LEU A 55 9.05 12.58 7.89
N PHE A 56 9.11 12.93 9.17
CA PHE A 56 9.97 14.00 9.68
C PHE A 56 10.98 13.53 10.74
N GLY A 57 10.90 12.27 11.16
CA GLY A 57 11.81 11.65 12.10
C GLY A 57 12.61 10.52 11.45
N GLU A 58 12.82 9.45 12.22
CA GLU A 58 13.51 8.23 11.78
C GLU A 58 12.71 6.96 12.17
N GLU A 59 11.40 7.11 12.43
CA GLU A 59 10.53 5.99 12.78
C GLU A 59 10.22 5.16 11.52
N LEU A 60 10.31 3.84 11.63
CA LEU A 60 9.94 2.93 10.55
C LEU A 60 8.52 2.44 10.76
N VAL A 61 7.77 2.34 9.67
CA VAL A 61 6.42 1.74 9.65
C VAL A 61 6.52 0.32 9.11
N SER A 62 5.88 -0.64 9.79
CA SER A 62 5.87 -2.07 9.41
C SER A 62 5.02 -2.35 8.17
N CYS A 63 3.94 -1.57 7.99
CA CYS A 63 3.00 -1.65 6.89
C CYS A 63 2.81 -0.29 6.24
N VAL A 64 3.42 -0.09 5.06
CA VAL A 64 3.37 1.21 4.38
C VAL A 64 1.93 1.57 3.97
N ASN A 65 1.13 0.58 3.55
CA ASN A 65 -0.26 0.80 3.13
C ASN A 65 -1.16 1.22 4.31
N SER A 66 -0.80 0.91 5.57
CA SER A 66 -1.56 1.42 6.72
C SER A 66 -1.27 2.90 7.00
N ALA A 67 -0.09 3.39 6.62
CA ALA A 67 0.30 4.79 6.73
C ALA A 67 -0.11 5.66 5.51
N ASP A 68 -0.36 5.06 4.34
CA ASP A 68 -1.07 5.71 3.23
C ASP A 68 -2.59 5.68 3.51
N VAL A 69 -3.02 6.66 4.30
CA VAL A 69 -4.40 6.77 4.78
C VAL A 69 -5.33 7.21 3.66
N THR A 70 -4.82 7.95 2.68
CA THR A 70 -5.63 8.46 1.57
C THR A 70 -5.76 7.49 0.39
N ASP A 71 -4.96 6.42 0.38
CA ASP A 71 -4.94 5.38 -0.67
C ASP A 71 -4.59 5.96 -2.04
N ASP A 72 -3.62 6.88 -2.06
CA ASP A 72 -3.19 7.61 -3.26
C ASP A 72 -1.76 7.26 -3.74
N ALA A 73 -1.17 6.23 -3.12
CA ALA A 73 0.19 5.74 -3.36
C ALA A 73 1.28 6.78 -3.07
N GLN A 74 1.02 7.73 -2.17
CA GLN A 74 1.98 8.66 -1.64
C GLN A 74 1.85 8.72 -0.12
N ILE A 75 2.98 8.72 0.59
CA ILE A 75 2.97 9.02 2.03
C ILE A 75 3.43 10.45 2.22
N ASP A 76 2.52 11.30 2.66
CA ASP A 76 2.78 12.69 2.99
C ASP A 76 1.94 13.20 4.18
N ILE A 77 2.03 14.50 4.47
CA ILE A 77 1.35 15.08 5.62
C ILE A 77 -0.19 14.99 5.53
N THR A 78 -0.73 14.81 4.33
CA THR A 78 -2.15 14.66 4.04
C THR A 78 -2.71 13.41 4.71
N ASP A 79 -1.93 12.34 4.84
CA ASP A 79 -2.35 11.11 5.52
C ASP A 79 -2.62 11.34 7.00
N ALA A 80 -1.70 12.02 7.70
CA ALA A 80 -1.88 12.38 9.09
C ALA A 80 -3.06 13.36 9.28
N ILE A 81 -3.19 14.36 8.39
CA ILE A 81 -4.30 15.32 8.43
C ILE A 81 -5.64 14.62 8.20
N TYR A 82 -5.70 13.66 7.27
CA TYR A 82 -6.90 12.87 7.00
C TYR A 82 -7.35 12.14 8.25
N LEU A 83 -6.40 11.45 8.92
CA LEU A 83 -6.69 10.70 10.14
C LEU A 83 -7.19 11.59 11.28
N PHE A 84 -6.55 12.74 11.50
CA PHE A 84 -7.01 13.70 12.51
C PHE A 84 -8.38 14.30 12.17
N SER A 85 -8.67 14.53 10.89
CA SER A 85 -9.96 14.99 10.43
C SER A 85 -11.06 13.98 10.72
N TYR A 86 -10.82 12.70 10.40
CA TYR A 86 -11.73 11.60 10.75
C TYR A 86 -11.99 11.54 12.26
N GLN A 87 -10.94 11.58 13.07
CA GLN A 87 -11.03 11.35 14.52
C GLN A 87 -11.62 12.52 15.32
N PHE A 88 -11.35 13.76 14.91
CA PHE A 88 -11.68 14.94 15.73
C PHE A 88 -12.64 15.92 15.07
N LEU A 89 -12.79 15.88 13.75
CA LEU A 89 -13.56 16.88 12.98
C LEU A 89 -14.79 16.29 12.28
N GLY A 90 -15.02 14.98 12.41
CA GLY A 90 -16.14 14.30 11.73
C GLY A 90 -15.90 14.12 10.23
N GLY A 91 -14.65 14.00 9.82
CA GLY A 91 -14.28 13.60 8.45
C GLY A 91 -14.79 12.20 8.08
N GLY A 92 -14.69 11.85 6.80
CA GLY A 92 -15.01 10.49 6.33
C GLY A 92 -14.04 9.45 6.89
N PRO A 93 -14.46 8.19 7.05
CA PRO A 93 -13.55 7.11 7.44
C PRO A 93 -12.51 6.84 6.33
N PRO A 94 -11.31 6.32 6.69
CA PRO A 94 -10.34 5.87 5.70
C PRO A 94 -10.95 4.90 4.66
N PRO A 95 -10.44 4.88 3.42
CA PRO A 95 -10.76 3.85 2.43
C PRO A 95 -10.52 2.44 2.99
N ALA A 96 -11.11 1.44 2.34
CA ALA A 96 -10.85 0.05 2.72
C ALA A 96 -9.36 -0.29 2.57
N PRO A 97 -8.79 -1.19 3.39
CA PRO A 97 -9.44 -1.94 4.47
C PRO A 97 -9.57 -1.14 5.79
N PHE A 98 -10.80 -0.83 6.22
CA PHE A 98 -11.09 -0.13 7.48
C PHE A 98 -12.56 -0.40 7.88
N PRO A 99 -12.91 -0.56 9.18
CA PRO A 99 -12.06 -0.59 10.37
C PRO A 99 -11.52 -1.99 10.71
N ALA A 100 -11.79 -2.98 9.86
CA ALA A 100 -11.36 -4.34 10.05
C ALA A 100 -10.21 -4.66 9.10
N CYS A 101 -9.36 -5.60 9.53
CA CYS A 101 -8.30 -6.17 8.71
C CYS A 101 -8.82 -6.62 7.35
N GLY A 102 -8.07 -6.30 6.31
CA GLY A 102 -8.32 -6.78 4.97
C GLY A 102 -7.12 -6.58 4.07
N PRO A 103 -7.16 -7.13 2.86
CA PRO A 103 -6.14 -6.88 1.85
C PRO A 103 -6.30 -5.45 1.30
N ASP A 104 -5.24 -4.96 0.67
CA ASP A 104 -5.38 -3.79 -0.18
C ASP A 104 -6.32 -4.08 -1.35
N GLN A 105 -7.17 -3.11 -1.68
CA GLN A 105 -8.10 -3.17 -2.80
C GLN A 105 -7.62 -2.35 -4.00
N THR A 106 -6.53 -1.61 -3.84
CA THR A 106 -5.84 -0.88 -4.90
C THR A 106 -4.55 -1.62 -5.28
N ASP A 107 -4.17 -1.48 -6.55
CA ASP A 107 -2.87 -1.95 -7.03
C ASP A 107 -1.87 -0.79 -6.89
N ASP A 108 -1.03 -0.83 -5.87
CA ASP A 108 0.03 0.15 -5.62
C ASP A 108 1.38 -0.54 -5.32
N PRO A 109 2.52 0.20 -5.28
CA PRO A 109 3.84 -0.40 -5.06
C PRO A 109 4.20 -0.56 -3.57
N PHE A 110 3.30 -0.21 -2.65
CA PHE A 110 3.53 -0.32 -1.23
C PHE A 110 3.22 -1.75 -0.75
N GLU A 111 4.05 -2.20 0.20
CA GLU A 111 3.94 -3.54 0.77
C GLU A 111 3.80 -3.43 2.29
N CYS A 112 3.00 -4.35 2.85
CA CYS A 112 2.96 -4.59 4.28
C CYS A 112 3.83 -5.78 4.64
N LEU A 113 5.03 -5.48 5.13
CA LEU A 113 6.02 -6.51 5.46
C LEU A 113 5.61 -7.30 6.70
N GLN A 114 5.01 -6.61 7.67
CA GLN A 114 4.45 -7.18 8.89
C GLN A 114 3.19 -6.41 9.25
N SER A 115 2.19 -7.11 9.79
CA SER A 115 1.04 -6.52 10.45
C SER A 115 0.55 -7.42 11.58
N SER A 116 -0.13 -6.83 12.56
CA SER A 116 -0.83 -7.50 13.66
C SER A 116 -2.13 -8.19 13.22
N CYS A 117 -2.61 -7.87 12.01
CA CYS A 117 -3.79 -8.47 11.42
C CYS A 117 -3.62 -10.00 11.19
N PRO A 118 -4.63 -10.81 11.57
CA PRO A 118 -4.59 -12.27 11.44
C PRO A 118 -4.75 -12.80 10.01
#